data_AF-A0A914KFU1-F1
#
_entry.id   AF-A0A914KFU1-F1
#
_cell.length_a   1.000
_cell.length_b   1.000
_cell.length_c   1.000
_cell.angle_alpha   90.00
_cell.angle_beta   90.00
_cell.angle_gamma   90.00
#
_symmetry.space_group_name_H-M   'P 1'
#
loop_
_entity.id
_entity.type
_entity.pdbx_description
1 polymer ?
#
loop_
_entity_poly.entity_id
_entity_poly.type
_entity_poly.pdbx_seq_one_letter_code
_entity_poly.pdbx_strand_id
1 'polypeptide(L)' 'MKTVDFLVFDVGGQRSERKKWIHCFENVNSIIFITAISEFDQVLFEDEATVKN' A
#
# COMPACT_ATOMS: atom_id res chain seq x y z
N MET A 1 -9.82 10.29 -30.63
CA MET A 1 -9.49 10.15 -29.21
C MET A 1 -8.35 9.15 -29.12
N LYS A 2 -7.22 9.46 -28.48
CA LYS A 2 -6.14 8.47 -28.32
C LYS A 2 -6.52 7.52 -27.21
N THR A 3 -6.53 6.23 -27.50
CA THR A 3 -6.59 5.18 -26.48
C THR A 3 -5.24 5.13 -25.78
N VAL A 4 -5.25 5.16 -24.45
CA VAL A 4 -4.05 5.02 -23.62
C VAL A 4 -4.29 3.82 -22.73
N ASP A 5 -3.41 2.84 -22.83
CA ASP A 5 -3.45 1.64 -22.00
C ASP A 5 -2.67 1.90 -20.72
N PHE A 6 -3.26 1.51 -19.58
CA PHE A 6 -2.63 1.61 -18.26
C PHE A 6 -2.48 0.23 -17.65
N LEU A 7 -1.31 -0.02 -17.07
CA LEU A 7 -1.06 -1.20 -16.24
C LEU A 7 -0.91 -0.75 -14.79
N VAL A 8 -1.77 -1.27 -13.92
CA VAL A 8 -1.80 -0.92 -12.50
C VAL A 8 -1.46 -2.16 -11.67
N PHE A 9 -0.55 -2.00 -10.72
CA PHE A 9 -0.18 -3.03 -9.76
C PHE A 9 -0.67 -2.64 -8.37
N ASP A 10 -1.39 -3.56 -7.71
CA ASP A 10 -1.79 -3.42 -6.31
C ASP A 10 -0.82 -4.21 -5.43
N VAL A 11 -0.28 -3.56 -4.40
CA VAL A 11 0.73 -4.13 -3.50
C VAL A 11 0.25 -4.02 -2.07
N GLY A 12 0.39 -5.12 -1.30
CA GLY A 12 -0.05 -5.17 0.09
C GLY A 12 0.68 -4.13 0.97
N GLY A 13 -0.08 -3.41 1.81
CA GLY A 13 0.44 -2.33 2.67
C GLY A 13 0.93 -2.73 4.06
N GLN A 14 0.63 -3.96 4.50
CA GLN A 14 1.07 -4.50 5.81
C GLN A 14 2.60 -4.56 5.88
N ARG A 15 3.20 -4.36 7.06
CA ARG A 15 4.66 -4.33 7.26
C ARG A 15 5.36 -5.56 6.69
N SER A 16 4.74 -6.74 6.82
CA SER A 16 5.26 -8.01 6.26
C SER A 16 5.36 -8.00 4.72
N GLU A 17 4.47 -7.30 4.04
CA GLU A 17 4.38 -7.25 2.58
C GLU A 17 5.30 -6.19 1.95
N ARG A 18 5.68 -5.15 2.70
CA ARG A 18 6.49 -4.01 2.19
C ARG A 18 7.86 -4.43 1.63
N LYS A 19 8.45 -5.52 2.12
CA LYS A 19 9.72 -6.04 1.59
C LYS A 19 9.61 -6.50 0.13
N LYS A 20 8.40 -6.83 -0.35
CA LYS A 20 8.15 -7.29 -1.72
C LYS A 20 8.02 -6.14 -2.72
N TRP A 21 7.71 -4.92 -2.25
CA TRP A 21 7.42 -3.74 -3.09
C TRP A 21 8.51 -3.45 -4.12
N ILE A 22 9.78 -3.68 -3.76
CA ILE A 22 10.91 -3.41 -4.65
C ILE A 22 10.80 -4.14 -6.00
N HIS A 23 10.18 -5.32 -6.04
CA HIS A 23 9.97 -6.09 -7.27
C HIS A 23 8.86 -5.51 -8.16
N CYS A 24 8.01 -4.65 -7.61
CA CYS A 24 6.88 -4.02 -8.30
C CYS A 24 7.21 -2.62 -8.83
N PHE A 25 8.36 -2.05 -8.45
CA PHE A 25 8.76 -0.68 -8.82
C PHE A 25 9.65 -0.62 -10.06
N GLU A 26 9.91 -1.76 -10.70
CA GLU A 26 10.66 -1.78 -11.95
C GLU A 26 9.82 -1.21 -13.10
N ASN A 27 10.34 -0.19 -13.79
CA ASN A 27 9.71 0.44 -14.96
C ASN A 27 8.31 1.06 -14.74
N VAL A 28 7.95 1.45 -13.51
CA VAL A 28 6.69 2.17 -13.26
C VAL A 28 6.79 3.65 -13.64
N ASN A 29 5.75 4.18 -14.28
CA ASN A 29 5.70 5.61 -14.64
C ASN A 29 5.32 6.51 -13.46
N SER A 30 4.58 6.00 -12.49
CA SER A 30 4.03 6.79 -11.38
C SER A 30 3.67 5.89 -10.20
N ILE A 31 3.62 6.47 -9.01
CA ILE A 31 3.17 5.83 -7.77
C ILE A 31 1.91 6.54 -7.28
N ILE A 32 0.89 5.78 -6.92
CA ILE A 32 -0.30 6.27 -6.22
C ILE A 32 -0.17 5.82 -4.77
N PHE A 33 0.06 6.75 -3.85
CA PHE A 33 0.16 6.47 -2.42
C PHE A 33 -1.19 6.74 -1.74
N ILE A 34 -1.72 5.75 -1.02
CA ILE A 34 -3.03 5.82 -0.36
C ILE A 34 -2.83 5.92 1.15
N THR A 35 -3.63 6.77 1.80
CA THR A 35 -3.65 6.93 3.26
C THR A 35 -5.09 6.96 3.77
N ALA A 36 -5.35 6.30 4.89
CA ALA A 36 -6.66 6.27 5.53
C ALA A 36 -6.80 7.44 6.51
N ILE A 37 -7.43 8.53 6.07
CA ILE A 37 -7.64 9.72 6.91
C ILE A 37 -8.61 9.42 8.08
N SER A 38 -9.55 8.49 7.88
CA SER A 38 -10.55 8.11 8.87
C SER A 38 -10.01 7.34 10.07
N GLU A 39 -8.78 6.81 10.00
CA GLU A 39 -8.19 5.95 11.03
C GLU A 39 -7.30 6.74 12.03
N PHE A 40 -7.57 8.05 12.19
CA PHE A 40 -6.72 8.95 12.99
C PHE A 40 -6.64 8.58 14.48
N ASP A 41 -7.65 7.90 15.02
CA ASP A 41 -7.76 7.45 16.41
C ASP A 41 -7.51 5.95 16.60
N GLN A 42 -7.08 5.27 15.54
CA GLN A 42 -6.81 3.83 15.55
C GLN A 42 -5.32 3.52 15.68
N VAL A 43 -5.03 2.29 16.10
CA VAL A 43 -3.66 1.74 16.17
C VAL A 43 -3.49 0.66 15.10
N LEU A 44 -2.26 0.47 14.62
CA LEU A 44 -1.99 -0.58 13.63
C LEU A 44 -2.15 -1.94 14.30
N PHE A 45 -2.85 -2.87 13.62
CA PHE A 45 -2.95 -4.27 14.06
C PHE A 45 -1.58 -4.94 14.29
N GLU A 46 -0.57 -4.50 13.54
CA GLU A 46 0.80 -5.02 13.60
C GLU A 46 1.61 -4.45 14.78
N ASP A 47 1.04 -3.56 15.59
CA ASP A 47 1.66 -3.04 16.81
C ASP A 47 1.38 -3.94 18.01
N GLU A 48 2.41 -4.16 18.84
CA GLU A 48 2.32 -4.97 20.07
C GLU A 48 1.40 -4.35 21.14
N ALA A 49 0.95 -3.11 20.95
CA ALA A 49 -0.01 -2.43 21.80
C ALA A 49 -1.47 -2.78 21.49
N THR A 50 -1.73 -3.52 20.39
CA THR A 50 -3.08 -3.96 20.07
C THR A 50 -3.51 -5.00 21.10
N VAL A 51 -4.45 -4.64 21.99
CA VAL A 51 -5.01 -5.58 22.97
C VAL A 51 -5.63 -6.75 22.21
N LYS A 52 -4.97 -7.91 22.26
CA LYS A 52 -5.52 -9.16 21.78
C LYS A 52 -6.59 -9.58 22.78
N ASN A 53 -7.85 -9.37 22.43
CA ASN A 53 -8.96 -10.05 23.09
C ASN A 53 -8.89 -11.56 22.81
#